data_AF-A0A818NHA6-F1
#
_entry.id   AF-A0A818NHA6-F1
#
_cell.length_a   1.000
_cell.length_b   1.000
_cell.length_c   1.000
_cell.angle_alpha   90.00
_cell.angle_beta   90.00
_cell.angle_gamma   90.00
#
_symmetry.space_group_name_H-M   'P 1'
#
loop_
_entity.id
_entity.type
_entity.pdbx_description
1 polymer ?
#
loop_
_entity_poly.entity_id
_entity_poly.type
_entity_poly.pdbx_seq_one_letter_code
_entity_poly.pdbx_strand_id
1 'polypeptide(L)'
;QPIVEFSILCENLSYHGHLSLQTDLASAFYCMLINCNENKLYMKNNSKRDDLYIQECPFTDRRDLSTLSYSYTSNSNLSTTSLIIH
;
A
#
# COMPACT_ATOMS: atom_id res chain seq x y z
N GLN A 1 4.10 2.04 21.06
CA GLN A 1 3.02 2.37 20.10
C GLN A 1 2.55 1.08 19.47
N PRO A 2 1.25 0.94 19.17
CA PRO A 2 0.73 -0.26 18.55
C PRO A 2 1.29 -0.38 17.12
N ILE A 3 1.84 -1.56 16.80
CA ILE A 3 2.25 -1.94 15.46
C ILE A 3 1.27 -3.00 14.99
N VAL A 4 0.78 -2.85 13.77
CA VAL A 4 -0.14 -3.80 13.15
C VAL A 4 0.56 -4.50 11.99
N GLU A 5 0.44 -5.83 11.93
CA GLU A 5 0.92 -6.67 10.84
C GLU A 5 -0.19 -6.80 9.77
N PHE A 6 0.15 -6.61 8.49
CA PHE A 6 -0.83 -6.69 7.39
C PHE A 6 -1.43 -8.09 7.26
N SER A 7 -0.62 -9.13 7.48
CA SER A 7 -1.08 -10.52 7.56
C SER A 7 -2.20 -10.70 8.60
N ILE A 8 -2.02 -10.17 9.82
CA ILE A 8 -3.00 -10.24 10.92
C ILE A 8 -4.29 -9.50 10.57
N LEU A 9 -4.22 -8.37 9.86
CA LEU A 9 -5.43 -7.70 9.35
C LEU A 9 -6.18 -8.59 8.36
N CYS A 10 -5.48 -9.21 7.41
CA CYS A 10 -6.08 -10.07 6.40
C CYS A 10 -6.66 -11.35 7.00
N GLU A 11 -5.97 -11.98 7.97
CA GLU A 11 -6.45 -13.15 8.70
C GLU A 11 -7.73 -12.84 9.47
N ASN A 12 -7.79 -11.70 10.17
CA ASN A 12 -9.01 -11.29 10.87
C ASN A 12 -10.18 -11.04 9.91
N LEU A 13 -9.93 -10.33 8.80
CA LEU A 13 -10.96 -10.11 7.78
C LEU A 13 -11.45 -11.43 7.16
N SER A 14 -10.54 -12.38 6.93
CA SER A 14 -10.89 -13.68 6.37
C SER A 14 -11.66 -14.54 7.37
N TYR A 15 -11.25 -14.54 8.64
CA TYR A 15 -11.95 -15.21 9.73
C TYR A 15 -13.41 -14.74 9.86
N HIS A 16 -13.66 -13.45 9.62
CA HIS A 16 -15.01 -12.88 9.63
C HIS A 16 -15.75 -12.99 8.28
N GLY A 17 -15.16 -13.62 7.27
CA GLY A 17 -15.78 -13.81 5.95
C GLY A 17 -15.87 -12.55 5.10
N HIS A 18 -15.09 -11.51 5.42
CA HIS A 18 -15.01 -10.26 4.65
C HIS A 18 -13.99 -10.31 3.50
N LEU A 19 -13.13 -11.32 3.50
CA LEU A 19 -12.02 -11.46 2.56
C LEU A 19 -11.71 -12.94 2.30
N SER A 20 -11.49 -13.30 1.05
CA SER A 20 -10.79 -14.54 0.67
C SER A 20 -9.29 -14.25 0.48
N LEU A 21 -8.44 -14.84 1.31
CA LEU A 21 -6.98 -14.69 1.20
C LEU A 21 -6.42 -15.14 -0.16
N GLN A 22 -7.12 -16.05 -0.85
CA GLN A 22 -6.66 -16.57 -2.13
C GLN A 22 -6.94 -15.62 -3.30
N THR A 23 -8.04 -14.88 -3.25
CA THR A 23 -8.51 -14.05 -4.38
C THR A 23 -8.35 -12.56 -4.13
N ASP A 24 -8.41 -12.13 -2.87
CA ASP A 24 -8.60 -10.73 -2.53
C ASP A 24 -7.35 -10.09 -1.93
N LEU A 25 -6.26 -10.85 -1.73
CA LEU A 25 -5.05 -10.37 -1.07
C LEU A 25 -4.45 -9.13 -1.76
N ALA A 26 -4.40 -9.13 -3.09
CA ALA A 26 -3.90 -7.98 -3.85
C ALA A 26 -4.79 -6.75 -3.68
N SER A 27 -6.12 -6.94 -3.65
CA SER A 27 -7.09 -5.87 -3.41
C SER A 27 -6.99 -5.33 -1.99
N ALA A 28 -6.85 -6.20 -0.99
CA ALA A 28 -6.63 -5.80 0.40
C ALA A 28 -5.32 -5.02 0.57
N PHE A 29 -4.26 -5.45 -0.10
CA PHE A 29 -2.99 -4.74 -0.12
C PHE A 29 -3.16 -3.35 -0.74
N TYR A 30 -3.86 -3.23 -1.87
CA TYR A 30 -4.14 -1.95 -2.50
C TYR A 30 -4.98 -1.01 -1.60
N CYS A 31 -6.04 -1.53 -0.97
CA CYS A 31 -6.84 -0.77 -0.01
C CYS A 31 -6.00 -0.29 1.18
N MET A 32 -5.10 -1.13 1.70
CA MET A 32 -4.18 -0.75 2.76
C MET A 32 -3.22 0.37 2.31
N LEU A 33 -2.69 0.32 1.08
CA LEU A 33 -1.84 1.40 0.56
C LEU A 33 -2.58 2.74 0.52
N ILE A 34 -3.83 2.74 0.04
CA ILE A 34 -4.69 3.93 0.03
C ILE A 34 -4.93 4.42 1.46
N ASN A 35 -5.34 3.52 2.36
CA ASN A 35 -5.65 3.86 3.74
C ASN A 35 -4.44 4.43 4.48
N CYS A 36 -3.24 3.89 4.25
CA CYS A 36 -2.00 4.42 4.81
C CYS A 36 -1.72 5.83 4.32
N ASN A 37 -1.92 6.11 3.02
CA ASN A 37 -1.73 7.43 2.46
C ASN A 37 -2.75 8.46 3.01
N GLU A 38 -4.03 8.11 3.01
CA GLU A 38 -5.11 9.01 3.46
C GLU A 38 -5.02 9.34 4.96
N ASN A 39 -4.64 8.36 5.78
CA ASN A 39 -4.55 8.52 7.23
C ASN A 39 -3.13 8.83 7.73
N LYS A 40 -2.18 9.08 6.81
CA LYS A 40 -0.78 9.40 7.13
C LYS A 40 -0.11 8.35 8.03
N LEU A 41 -0.42 7.08 7.80
CA LEU A 41 0.20 5.95 8.51
C LEU A 41 1.55 5.63 7.90
N TYR A 42 2.43 5.08 8.72
CA TYR A 42 3.77 4.66 8.33
C TYR A 42 3.77 3.16 8.09
N MET A 43 4.34 2.75 6.96
CA MET A 43 4.47 1.35 6.58
C MET A 43 5.94 0.96 6.44
N LYS A 44 6.32 -0.23 6.91
CA LYS A 44 7.68 -0.77 6.80
C LYS A 44 7.64 -2.26 6.44
N ASN A 45 8.51 -2.67 5.51
CA ASN A 45 8.68 -4.07 5.15
C ASN A 45 9.31 -4.87 6.30
N ASN A 46 8.74 -6.04 6.60
CA ASN A 46 9.28 -7.05 7.48
C ASN A 46 9.76 -8.27 6.68
N SER A 47 10.98 -8.18 6.15
CA SER A 47 11.57 -9.18 5.25
C SER A 47 11.78 -10.55 5.91
N LYS A 48 11.78 -10.62 7.24
CA LYS A 48 11.91 -11.88 7.98
C LYS A 48 10.63 -12.73 7.95
N ARG A 49 9.48 -12.09 7.74
CA ARG A 49 8.16 -12.75 7.75
C ARG A 49 7.38 -12.56 6.45
N ASP A 50 7.99 -11.95 5.44
CA ASP A 50 7.32 -11.57 4.19
C ASP A 50 6.01 -10.79 4.46
N ASP A 51 6.11 -9.78 5.34
CA ASP A 51 4.95 -9.03 5.84
C ASP A 51 5.23 -7.52 5.90
N LEU A 52 4.22 -6.74 6.28
CA LEU A 52 4.26 -5.29 6.40
C LEU A 52 3.81 -4.86 7.78
N TYR A 53 4.62 -4.01 8.40
CA TYR A 53 4.27 -3.31 9.64
C TYR A 53 3.63 -1.97 9.32
N ILE A 54 2.54 -1.65 10.01
CA ILE A 54 1.78 -0.41 9.89
C ILE A 54 1.66 0.22 11.28
N GLN A 55 1.95 1.52 11.41
CA GLN A 55 1.80 2.25 12.66
C GLN A 55 1.51 3.74 12.43
N GLU A 56 0.96 4.42 13.44
CA GLU A 56 0.56 5.84 13.36
C GLU A 56 1.74 6.82 13.43
N CYS A 57 2.89 6.38 13.93
CA CYS A 57 4.05 7.24 14.12
C CYS A 57 5.23 6.80 13.26
N PRO A 58 6.21 7.68 13.01
CA PRO A 58 7.42 7.30 12.29
C PRO A 58 8.16 6.15 12.98
N PHE A 59 8.72 5.23 12.20
CA PHE A 59 9.65 4.24 12.75
C PHE A 59 10.92 4.94 13.23
N THR A 60 11.33 4.69 14.46
CA THR A 60 12.48 5.34 15.11
C THR A 60 13.84 4.85 14.62
N ASP A 61 13.85 3.81 13.79
CA ASP A 61 15.08 3.16 13.35
C ASP A 61 15.73 3.88 12.17
N ARG A 62 16.86 4.52 12.45
CA ARG A 62 17.78 5.11 11.47
C ARG A 62 18.50 4.00 10.71
N ARG A 63 17.86 3.49 9.65
CA ARG A 63 18.40 2.83 8.45
C ARG A 63 17.40 1.79 7.97
N ASP A 64 16.40 2.23 7.23
CA ASP A 64 15.96 1.56 6.02
C ASP A 64 15.08 2.55 5.27
N LEU A 65 15.75 3.37 4.46
CA LEU A 65 15.15 4.23 3.44
C LEU A 65 14.63 3.39 2.27
N SER A 66 13.88 2.32 2.55
CA SER A 66 12.93 1.78 1.58
C SER A 66 11.59 2.53 1.75
N THR A 67 11.66 3.85 1.78
CA THR A 67 10.53 4.68 1.37
C THR A 67 10.25 4.31 -0.08
N LEU A 68 9.36 3.34 -0.29
CA LEU A 68 8.54 3.28 -1.49
C LEU A 68 7.69 4.55 -1.50
N SER A 69 8.34 5.66 -1.81
CA SER A 69 7.68 6.86 -2.28
C SER A 69 7.11 6.48 -3.65
N TYR A 70 5.87 6.03 -3.66
CA TYR A 70 5.09 5.97 -4.90
C TYR A 70 4.85 7.42 -5.33
N SER A 71 5.85 8.01 -5.97
CA SER A 71 5.65 9.23 -6.75
C SER A 71 4.93 8.81 -8.02
N TYR A 72 3.60 8.93 -8.01
CA TYR A 72 2.81 8.96 -9.24
C TYR A 72 3.25 10.21 -10.01
N THR A 73 4.21 10.03 -10.93
CA THR A 73 4.45 11.01 -11.98
C THR A 73 3.36 10.79 -13.03
N SER A 74 2.29 11.57 -12.95
CA SER A 74 1.31 11.68 -14.04
C SER A 74 2.00 12.26 -15.26
N ASN A 75 2.63 11.42 -16.07
CA ASN A 75 3.03 11.79 -17.43
C ASN A 75 1.78 11.78 -18.32
N SER A 76 0.94 12.79 -18.17
CA SER A 76 -0.13 13.10 -19.12
C SER A 76 0.45 13.69 -20.40
N ASN A 77 1.15 12.86 -21.18
CA ASN A 77 1.43 13.16 -22.59
C ASN A 77 0.40 12.44 -23.45
N LEU A 78 -0.87 12.85 -23.32
CA LEU A 78 -1.88 12.53 -24.30
C LEU A 78 -1.63 13.43 -25.52
N SER A 79 -0.90 12.90 -26.50
CA SER A 79 -0.65 13.57 -27.77
C SER A 79 -1.98 13.73 -28.50
N THR A 80 -2.54 14.95 -28.50
CA THR A 80 -3.64 15.32 -29.39
C THR A 80 -3.10 15.41 -30.80
N THR A 81 -3.21 14.30 -31.54
CA THR A 81 -3.09 14.32 -33.00
C THR A 81 -4.35 14.95 -33.56
N SER A 82 -4.27 16.24 -33.86
CA SER A 82 -5.25 16.97 -34.65
C SER A 82 -5.27 16.40 -36.07
N LEU A 83 -6.26 15.55 -36.38
CA LEU A 83 -6.62 15.20 -37.75
C LEU A 83 -7.17 16.46 -38.44
N ILE A 84 -6.31 17.17 -39.16
CA ILE A 84 -6.74 18.12 -40.21
C ILE A 84 -6.97 17.27 -41.46
N ILE A 85 -8.24 17.03 -41.78
CA ILE A 85 -8.66 16.46 -43.05
C ILE A 85 -8.73 17.64 -44.04
N HIS A 86 -7.93 17.58 -45.10
CA HIS A 86 -7.99 18.47 -46.27
C HIS A 86 -9.17 18.11 -47.17
#